data_AF-A0A2N5YKG8-F1
#
_entry.id   AF-A0A2N5YKG8-F1
#
_cell.length_a   1.000
_cell.length_b   1.000
_cell.length_c   1.000
_cell.angle_alpha   90.00
_cell.angle_beta   90.00
_cell.angle_gamma   90.00
#
_symmetry.space_group_name_H-M   'P 1'
#
loop_
_entity.id
_entity.type
_entity.pdbx_description
1 polymer ?
#
loop_
_entity_poly.entity_id
_entity_poly.type
_entity_poly.pdbx_seq_one_letter_code
_entity_poly.pdbx_strand_id
1 'polypeptide(L)'
;MRIFIPLLWFIVAILGITGFVVMLFIIFNPGFQYVDSAYTINNDIASSFGSYFGGFIGTIFAFISTLLIVITLLKQNLENRKKQTESNFFKMLDYHNENVKQLDVYHIIEGKEGGKGKRAFIIFKMQIRELIKILNEINTNFNFNLSKIEIADIAYISFYYGIDDEWSVFSIEKLNQYERKEEIFTAIKEKVEINDKKIGRTNQTSVSSYYRNLYNAVKLIDEDKSFTKREKKKYIKILRAQLSNPELYVFFFNILSRFGTKWRDKDYITKYGLLTNIPLGYTEDYNPKDFFQIKYEEDEL
;
A
#
# COMPACT_ATOMS: atom_id res chain seq x y z
N MET A 1 -6.22 -20.80 -6.66
CA MET A 1 -5.96 -20.44 -8.07
C MET A 1 -4.52 -20.75 -8.51
N ARG A 2 -3.47 -20.32 -7.78
CA ARG A 2 -2.06 -20.62 -8.15
C ARG A 2 -1.70 -22.11 -8.26
N ILE A 3 -2.36 -22.99 -7.52
CA ILE A 3 -2.12 -24.45 -7.56
C ILE A 3 -2.85 -25.14 -8.73
N PHE A 4 -3.96 -24.56 -9.21
CA PHE A 4 -4.79 -25.18 -10.25
C PHE A 4 -4.21 -25.03 -11.65
N ILE A 5 -3.56 -23.91 -11.96
CA ILE A 5 -2.97 -23.66 -13.29
C ILE A 5 -1.86 -24.67 -13.61
N PRO A 6 -0.87 -24.95 -12.72
CA PRO A 6 0.15 -25.98 -12.96
C PRO A 6 -0.44 -27.38 -13.17
N LEU A 7 -1.47 -27.74 -12.41
CA LEU A 7 -2.15 -29.03 -12.55
C LEU A 7 -2.81 -29.17 -13.93
N LEU A 8 -3.51 -28.12 -14.39
CA LEU A 8 -4.12 -28.12 -15.73
C LEU A 8 -3.07 -28.23 -16.83
N TRP A 9 -1.92 -27.56 -16.70
CA TRP A 9 -0.81 -27.70 -17.64
C TRP A 9 -0.24 -29.12 -17.68
N PHE A 10 -0.14 -29.78 -16.52
CA PHE A 10 0.30 -31.17 -16.44
C PHE A 10 -0.67 -32.12 -17.15
N ILE A 11 -1.99 -31.93 -16.95
CA ILE A 11 -3.03 -32.70 -17.65
C ILE A 11 -2.94 -32.49 -19.16
N VAL A 12 -2.81 -31.24 -19.62
CA VAL A 12 -2.64 -30.91 -21.04
C VAL A 12 -1.40 -31.60 -21.62
N ALA A 13 -0.28 -31.63 -20.90
CA ALA A 13 0.94 -32.29 -21.35
C ALA A 13 0.76 -33.80 -21.50
N ILE A 14 0.15 -34.48 -20.51
CA ILE A 14 -0.13 -35.93 -20.58
C ILE A 14 -1.05 -36.26 -21.76
N LEU A 15 -2.15 -35.52 -21.91
CA LEU A 15 -3.11 -35.76 -22.98
C LEU A 15 -2.49 -35.47 -24.35
N GLY A 16 -1.67 -34.43 -24.45
CA GLY A 16 -0.94 -34.10 -25.68
C GLY A 16 0.04 -35.20 -26.08
N ILE A 17 0.84 -35.71 -25.15
CA ILE A 17 1.77 -36.82 -25.40
C ILE A 17 0.99 -38.08 -25.78
N THR A 18 -0.06 -38.42 -25.04
CA THR A 18 -0.88 -39.61 -25.31
C THR A 18 -1.53 -39.51 -26.68
N GLY A 19 -2.14 -38.37 -27.01
CA GLY A 19 -2.73 -38.12 -28.31
C GLY A 19 -1.72 -38.20 -29.44
N PHE A 20 -0.51 -37.66 -29.25
CA PHE A 20 0.57 -37.74 -30.24
C PHE A 20 1.08 -39.16 -30.47
N VAL A 21 1.29 -39.94 -29.39
CA VAL A 21 1.71 -41.35 -29.50
C VAL A 21 0.66 -42.18 -30.22
N VAL A 22 -0.62 -42.02 -29.88
CA VAL A 22 -1.71 -42.74 -30.55
C VAL A 22 -1.83 -42.31 -32.02
N MET A 23 -1.64 -41.02 -32.32
CA MET A 23 -1.61 -40.51 -33.69
C MET A 23 -0.52 -41.20 -34.51
N LEU A 24 0.71 -41.31 -33.99
CA LEU A 24 1.79 -42.02 -34.67
C LEU A 24 1.46 -43.51 -34.86
N PHE A 25 0.90 -44.17 -33.84
CA PHE A 25 0.51 -45.56 -33.93
C PHE A 25 -0.53 -45.80 -35.04
N ILE A 26 -1.52 -44.91 -35.18
CA ILE A 26 -2.55 -45.01 -36.22
C ILE A 26 -1.95 -44.77 -37.62
N ILE A 27 -1.09 -43.76 -37.78
CA ILE A 27 -0.48 -43.41 -39.08
C ILE A 27 0.42 -44.54 -39.61
N PHE A 28 1.21 -45.17 -38.75
CA PHE A 28 2.15 -46.22 -39.15
C PHE A 28 1.57 -47.64 -39.07
N ASN A 29 0.28 -47.79 -38.75
CA ASN A 29 -0.34 -49.10 -38.69
C ASN A 29 -0.50 -49.68 -40.12
N PRO A 30 0.02 -50.89 -40.41
CA PRO A 30 -0.13 -51.52 -41.71
C PRO A 30 -1.59 -51.69 -42.17
N GLY A 31 -2.53 -51.83 -41.23
CA GLY A 31 -3.97 -51.96 -41.51
C GLY A 31 -4.62 -50.69 -42.09
N PHE A 32 -3.95 -49.54 -42.03
CA PHE A 32 -4.40 -48.28 -42.64
C PHE A 32 -3.59 -47.90 -43.89
N GLN A 33 -2.85 -48.83 -44.50
CA GLN A 33 -2.24 -48.60 -45.81
C GLN A 33 -3.34 -48.47 -46.87
N TYR A 34 -3.54 -47.25 -47.34
CA TYR A 34 -4.60 -46.90 -48.29
C TYR A 34 -4.16 -47.03 -49.76
N VAL A 35 -2.89 -47.32 -50.03
CA VAL A 35 -2.35 -47.53 -51.39
C VAL A 35 -2.27 -49.03 -51.66
N ASP A 36 -3.02 -49.50 -52.65
CA ASP A 36 -2.98 -50.91 -53.06
C ASP A 36 -1.74 -51.24 -53.91
N SER A 37 -1.56 -52.52 -54.24
CA SER A 37 -0.46 -53.02 -55.09
C SER A 37 -0.45 -52.42 -56.51
N ALA A 38 -1.54 -51.77 -56.94
CA ALA A 38 -1.70 -51.09 -58.21
C ALA A 38 -1.54 -49.56 -58.09
N TYR A 39 -1.07 -49.05 -56.95
CA TYR A 39 -0.91 -47.63 -56.62
C TYR A 39 -2.22 -46.83 -56.63
N THR A 40 -3.36 -47.49 -56.41
CA THR A 40 -4.67 -46.83 -56.30
C THR A 40 -5.10 -46.67 -54.84
N ILE A 41 -5.87 -45.61 -54.54
CA ILE A 41 -6.36 -45.34 -53.19
C ILE A 41 -7.58 -46.21 -52.91
N ASN A 42 -7.54 -47.04 -51.87
CA ASN A 42 -8.70 -47.76 -51.37
C ASN A 42 -9.60 -46.80 -50.55
N ASN A 43 -10.76 -46.44 -51.11
CA ASN A 43 -11.68 -45.49 -50.51
C ASN A 43 -12.24 -45.94 -49.16
N ASP A 44 -12.46 -47.23 -48.94
CA ASP A 44 -13.05 -47.76 -47.70
C ASP A 44 -12.06 -47.70 -46.53
N ILE A 45 -10.80 -48.06 -46.79
CA ILE A 45 -9.70 -47.97 -45.81
C ILE A 45 -9.41 -46.51 -45.48
N ALA A 46 -9.36 -45.64 -46.50
CA ALA A 46 -9.16 -44.21 -46.32
C ALA A 46 -10.30 -43.57 -45.50
N SER A 47 -11.55 -43.94 -45.76
CA SER A 47 -12.73 -43.48 -45.01
C SER A 47 -12.70 -43.93 -43.55
N SER A 48 -12.32 -45.19 -43.31
CA SER A 48 -12.18 -45.76 -41.96
C SER A 48 -11.08 -45.06 -41.17
N PHE A 49 -9.91 -44.84 -41.79
CA PHE A 49 -8.83 -44.05 -41.21
C PHE A 49 -9.31 -42.65 -40.83
N GLY A 50 -9.98 -41.96 -41.76
CA GLY A 50 -10.51 -40.62 -41.51
C GLY A 50 -11.47 -40.56 -40.31
N SER A 51 -12.28 -41.60 -40.13
CA SER A 51 -13.22 -41.72 -39.01
C SER A 51 -12.51 -41.96 -37.68
N TYR A 52 -11.50 -42.85 -37.63
CA TYR A 52 -10.68 -43.04 -36.41
C TYR A 52 -9.85 -41.81 -36.06
N PHE A 53 -9.20 -41.22 -37.05
CA PHE A 53 -8.38 -40.04 -36.87
C PHE A 53 -9.24 -38.84 -36.43
N GLY A 54 -10.30 -38.52 -37.17
CA GLY A 54 -11.20 -37.42 -36.81
C GLY A 54 -11.93 -37.65 -35.49
N GLY A 55 -12.45 -38.85 -35.25
CA GLY A 55 -13.24 -39.17 -34.06
C GLY A 55 -12.41 -39.30 -32.79
N PHE A 56 -11.28 -39.99 -32.82
CA PHE A 56 -10.47 -40.19 -31.61
C PHE A 56 -9.45 -39.07 -31.42
N ILE A 57 -8.58 -38.86 -32.42
CA ILE A 57 -7.51 -37.84 -32.34
C ILE A 57 -8.13 -36.45 -32.31
N GLY A 58 -9.12 -36.17 -33.17
CA GLY A 58 -9.83 -34.89 -33.19
C GLY A 58 -10.50 -34.56 -31.85
N THR A 59 -11.13 -35.52 -31.17
CA THR A 59 -11.75 -35.29 -29.86
C THR A 59 -10.71 -35.04 -28.75
N ILE A 60 -9.57 -35.76 -28.74
CA ILE A 60 -8.47 -35.47 -27.81
C ILE A 60 -7.95 -34.04 -28.00
N PHE A 61 -7.68 -33.64 -29.25
CA PHE A 61 -7.22 -32.29 -29.55
C PHE A 61 -8.26 -31.22 -29.24
N ALA A 62 -9.55 -31.49 -29.48
CA ALA A 62 -10.64 -30.58 -29.11
C ALA A 62 -10.68 -30.38 -27.59
N PHE A 63 -10.55 -31.46 -26.80
CA PHE A 63 -10.51 -31.38 -25.34
C PHE A 63 -9.28 -30.64 -24.82
N ILE A 64 -8.10 -30.91 -25.39
CA ILE A 64 -6.87 -30.14 -25.10
C ILE A 64 -7.07 -28.65 -25.41
N SER A 65 -7.66 -28.33 -26.56
CA SER A 65 -7.97 -26.96 -26.97
C SER A 65 -8.89 -26.26 -25.96
N THR A 66 -9.96 -26.94 -25.54
CA THR A 66 -10.85 -26.42 -24.47
C THR A 66 -10.09 -26.18 -23.16
N LEU A 67 -9.23 -27.10 -22.73
CA LEU A 67 -8.42 -26.92 -21.51
C LEU A 67 -7.44 -25.73 -21.64
N LEU A 68 -6.80 -25.56 -22.80
CA LEU A 68 -5.92 -24.42 -23.07
C LEU A 68 -6.68 -23.08 -23.01
N ILE A 69 -7.92 -23.05 -23.53
CA ILE A 69 -8.80 -21.88 -23.40
C ILE A 69 -9.10 -21.61 -21.93
N VAL A 70 -9.45 -22.63 -21.13
CA VAL A 70 -9.71 -22.47 -19.69
C VAL A 70 -8.48 -21.91 -18.96
N ILE A 71 -7.28 -22.45 -19.22
CA ILE A 71 -6.02 -21.94 -18.66
C ILE A 71 -5.82 -20.47 -19.03
N THR A 72 -6.06 -20.13 -20.30
CA THR A 72 -5.92 -18.77 -20.82
C THR A 72 -6.87 -17.81 -20.10
N LEU A 73 -8.15 -18.17 -19.96
CA LEU A 73 -9.15 -17.37 -19.25
C LEU A 73 -8.78 -17.16 -17.78
N LEU A 74 -8.28 -18.20 -17.10
CA LEU A 74 -7.83 -18.08 -15.71
C LEU A 74 -6.65 -17.12 -15.56
N LYS A 75 -5.67 -17.19 -16.47
CA LYS A 75 -4.51 -16.29 -16.49
C LYS A 75 -4.94 -14.86 -16.79
N GLN A 76 -5.81 -14.67 -17.78
CA GLN A 76 -6.38 -13.36 -18.13
C GLN A 76 -7.16 -12.75 -16.96
N ASN A 77 -7.99 -13.53 -16.26
CA ASN A 77 -8.73 -13.04 -15.10
C ASN A 77 -7.80 -12.57 -13.97
N LEU A 78 -6.70 -13.28 -13.71
CA LEU A 78 -5.72 -12.88 -12.70
C LEU A 78 -4.99 -11.59 -13.12
N GLU A 79 -4.61 -11.48 -14.39
CA GLU A 79 -3.96 -10.28 -14.93
C GLU A 79 -4.91 -9.08 -14.95
N ASN A 80 -6.17 -9.30 -15.29
CA ASN A 80 -7.21 -8.26 -15.28
C ASN A 80 -7.46 -7.72 -13.87
N ARG A 81 -7.49 -8.60 -12.85
CA ARG A 81 -7.56 -8.18 -11.44
C ARG A 81 -6.38 -7.31 -11.06
N LYS A 82 -5.15 -7.72 -11.42
CA LYS A 82 -3.95 -6.90 -11.18
C LYS A 82 -4.06 -5.53 -11.84
N LYS A 83 -4.43 -5.48 -13.13
CA LYS A 83 -4.61 -4.23 -13.88
C LYS A 83 -5.66 -3.32 -13.24
N GLN A 84 -6.77 -3.88 -12.77
CA GLN A 84 -7.81 -3.12 -12.09
C GLN A 84 -7.30 -2.53 -10.76
N THR A 85 -6.62 -3.33 -9.94
CA THR A 85 -6.02 -2.86 -8.69
C THR A 85 -4.94 -1.81 -8.95
N GLU A 86 -4.10 -2.00 -9.96
CA GLU A 86 -3.09 -1.03 -10.40
C GLU A 86 -3.71 0.30 -10.82
N SER A 87 -4.75 0.25 -11.66
CA SER A 87 -5.48 1.45 -12.09
C SER A 87 -6.10 2.19 -10.90
N ASN A 88 -6.74 1.46 -9.98
CA ASN A 88 -7.29 2.04 -8.75
C ASN A 88 -6.19 2.66 -7.87
N PHE A 89 -5.04 1.99 -7.75
CA PHE A 89 -3.91 2.49 -6.99
C PHE A 89 -3.38 3.81 -7.57
N PHE A 90 -3.16 3.91 -8.88
CA PHE A 90 -2.71 5.15 -9.50
C PHE A 90 -3.75 6.27 -9.37
N LYS A 91 -5.04 5.95 -9.49
CA LYS A 91 -6.12 6.92 -9.21
C LYS A 91 -6.10 7.43 -7.76
N MET A 92 -5.76 6.56 -6.80
CA MET A 92 -5.57 6.98 -5.40
C MET A 92 -4.32 7.85 -5.22
N LEU A 93 -3.25 7.62 -5.98
CA LEU A 93 -2.09 8.52 -6.03
C LEU A 93 -2.48 9.90 -6.58
N ASP A 94 -3.32 9.94 -7.61
CA ASP A 94 -3.83 11.21 -8.15
C ASP A 94 -4.65 11.95 -7.07
N TYR A 95 -5.58 11.26 -6.41
CA TYR A 95 -6.34 11.85 -5.29
C TYR A 95 -5.45 12.27 -4.12
N HIS A 96 -4.36 11.56 -3.86
CA HIS A 96 -3.39 11.94 -2.84
C HIS A 96 -2.73 13.28 -3.21
N ASN A 97 -2.27 13.40 -4.45
CA ASN A 97 -1.67 14.62 -4.96
C ASN A 97 -2.68 15.79 -4.96
N GLU A 98 -3.94 15.54 -5.32
CA GLU A 98 -5.00 16.56 -5.25
C GLU A 98 -5.29 17.00 -3.81
N ASN A 99 -5.38 16.06 -2.85
CA ASN A 99 -5.52 16.40 -1.43
C ASN A 99 -4.36 17.30 -0.96
N VAL A 100 -3.13 17.01 -1.40
CA VAL A 100 -1.96 17.84 -1.08
C VAL A 100 -2.08 19.21 -1.74
N LYS A 101 -2.39 19.29 -3.04
CA LYS A 101 -2.52 20.56 -3.77
C LYS A 101 -3.57 21.50 -3.18
N GLN A 102 -4.67 20.94 -2.66
CA GLN A 102 -5.74 21.70 -2.03
C GLN A 102 -5.39 22.25 -0.65
N LEU A 103 -4.25 21.86 -0.07
CA LEU A 103 -3.80 22.42 1.20
C LEU A 103 -3.46 23.91 1.03
N ASP A 104 -4.09 24.74 1.84
CA ASP A 104 -3.75 26.15 2.04
C ASP A 104 -3.77 26.41 3.55
N VAL A 105 -2.62 26.76 4.09
CA VAL A 105 -2.35 26.72 5.53
C VAL A 105 -1.63 27.99 5.93
N TYR A 106 -2.23 28.79 6.80
CA TYR A 106 -1.59 30.01 7.33
C TYR A 106 -0.28 29.70 8.04
N HIS A 107 0.68 30.61 8.00
CA HIS A 107 1.93 30.46 8.74
C HIS A 107 1.68 30.52 10.25
N ILE A 108 2.49 29.83 11.06
CA ILE A 108 2.39 29.91 12.53
C ILE A 108 2.86 31.27 13.10
N ILE A 109 3.41 32.16 12.29
CA ILE A 109 3.91 33.48 12.68
C ILE A 109 3.09 34.47 11.89
N GLU A 110 2.47 35.42 12.57
CA GLU A 110 1.64 36.43 11.95
C GLU A 110 2.45 37.29 10.95
N GLY A 111 1.84 37.62 9.82
CA GLY A 111 2.48 38.39 8.73
C GLY A 111 3.44 37.59 7.83
N LYS A 112 3.75 36.32 8.13
CA LYS A 112 4.54 35.46 7.22
C LYS A 112 3.67 34.71 6.22
N GLU A 113 4.22 34.46 5.04
CA GLU A 113 3.55 33.68 3.99
C GLU A 113 3.25 32.26 4.47
N GLY A 114 2.01 31.82 4.28
CA GLY A 114 1.58 30.46 4.57
C GLY A 114 2.18 29.40 3.66
N GLY A 115 1.72 28.16 3.83
CA GLY A 115 2.10 27.04 2.99
C GLY A 115 0.94 26.58 2.12
N LYS A 116 1.17 26.54 0.80
CA LYS A 116 0.26 25.89 -0.17
C LYS A 116 0.83 24.60 -0.68
N GLY A 117 -0.01 23.62 -0.99
CA GLY A 117 0.43 22.36 -1.54
C GLY A 117 1.38 21.63 -0.57
N LYS A 118 2.51 21.14 -1.10
CA LYS A 118 3.58 20.52 -0.30
C LYS A 118 4.18 21.45 0.77
N ARG A 119 4.15 22.77 0.57
CA ARG A 119 4.68 23.72 1.58
C ARG A 119 3.83 23.79 2.85
N ALA A 120 2.56 23.38 2.79
CA ALA A 120 1.72 23.26 3.98
C ALA A 120 2.34 22.33 5.04
N PHE A 121 3.00 21.25 4.61
CA PHE A 121 3.68 20.32 5.51
C PHE A 121 4.91 20.90 6.20
N ILE A 122 5.54 21.95 5.63
CA ILE A 122 6.59 22.69 6.33
C ILE A 122 5.98 23.40 7.53
N ILE A 123 4.81 24.03 7.35
CA ILE A 123 4.12 24.73 8.43
C ILE A 123 3.62 23.73 9.49
N PHE A 124 3.08 22.58 9.08
CA PHE A 124 2.72 21.50 10.01
C PHE A 124 3.92 20.99 10.81
N LYS A 125 5.07 20.76 10.15
CA LYS A 125 6.32 20.39 10.83
C LYS A 125 6.70 21.44 11.88
N MET A 126 6.66 22.72 11.52
CA MET A 126 6.96 23.81 12.46
C MET A 126 6.00 23.80 13.65
N GLN A 127 4.69 23.63 13.41
CA GLN A 127 3.69 23.58 14.48
C GLN A 127 3.93 22.40 15.44
N ILE A 128 4.12 21.18 14.91
CA ILE A 128 4.41 19.98 15.72
C ILE A 128 5.68 20.18 16.56
N ARG A 129 6.74 20.74 15.96
CA ARG A 129 7.99 20.99 16.67
C ARG A 129 7.81 21.96 17.85
N GLU A 130 7.07 23.05 17.65
CA GLU A 130 6.82 24.02 18.72
C GLU A 130 5.95 23.40 19.83
N LEU A 131 4.96 22.56 19.48
CA LEU A 131 4.18 21.83 20.47
C LEU A 131 5.03 20.85 21.29
N ILE A 132 5.95 20.11 20.66
CA ILE A 132 6.88 19.22 21.36
C ILE A 132 7.77 20.00 22.33
N LYS A 133 8.27 21.18 21.93
CA LYS A 133 9.07 22.05 22.82
C LYS A 133 8.28 22.48 24.04
N ILE A 134 7.05 22.95 23.85
CA ILE A 134 6.14 23.33 24.95
C ILE A 134 5.91 22.13 25.87
N LEU A 135 5.64 20.96 25.31
CA LEU A 135 5.41 19.75 26.09
C LEU A 135 6.63 19.33 26.91
N ASN A 136 7.84 19.40 26.35
CA ASN A 136 9.07 19.14 27.10
C ASN A 136 9.25 20.13 28.26
N GLU A 137 8.96 21.42 28.02
CA GLU A 137 9.05 22.47 29.04
C GLU A 137 8.07 22.21 30.19
N ILE A 138 6.78 21.99 29.89
CA ILE A 138 5.78 21.74 30.93
C ILE A 138 6.00 20.39 31.62
N ASN A 139 6.48 19.36 30.92
CA ASN A 139 6.81 18.07 31.53
C ASN A 139 7.87 18.23 32.62
N THR A 140 8.87 19.10 32.37
CA THR A 140 9.93 19.42 33.33
C THR A 140 9.42 20.31 34.46
N ASN A 141 8.66 21.38 34.14
CA ASN A 141 8.21 22.35 35.14
C ASN A 141 7.18 21.78 36.11
N PHE A 142 6.28 20.91 35.64
CA PHE A 142 5.19 20.34 36.42
C PHE A 142 5.41 18.88 36.83
N ASN A 143 6.59 18.31 36.51
CA ASN A 143 6.97 16.93 36.78
C ASN A 143 5.88 15.92 36.36
N PHE A 144 5.38 16.04 35.13
CA PHE A 144 4.37 15.10 34.61
C PHE A 144 4.94 13.70 34.37
N ASN A 145 6.27 13.55 34.32
CA ASN A 145 6.98 12.28 34.07
C ASN A 145 6.58 11.59 32.74
N LEU A 146 6.20 12.38 31.73
CA LEU A 146 5.85 11.87 30.40
C LEU A 146 7.08 11.34 29.67
N SER A 147 6.97 10.16 29.08
CA SER A 147 7.96 9.59 28.17
C SER A 147 7.98 10.33 26.82
N LYS A 148 9.05 10.13 26.04
CA LYS A 148 9.14 10.70 24.67
C LYS A 148 7.94 10.32 23.80
N ILE A 149 7.47 9.08 23.87
CA ILE A 149 6.34 8.61 23.05
C ILE A 149 5.04 9.32 23.46
N GLU A 150 4.82 9.51 24.75
CA GLU A 150 3.64 10.21 25.27
C GLU A 150 3.65 11.69 24.89
N ILE A 151 4.83 12.33 24.95
CA ILE A 151 5.01 13.71 24.47
C ILE A 151 4.68 13.81 22.97
N ALA A 152 5.18 12.89 22.16
CA ALA A 152 4.86 12.85 20.72
C ALA A 152 3.37 12.61 20.46
N ASP A 153 2.72 11.74 21.22
CA ASP A 153 1.27 11.47 21.11
C ASP A 153 0.45 12.71 21.48
N ILE A 154 0.73 13.34 22.63
CA ILE A 154 0.02 14.55 23.08
C ILE A 154 0.25 15.70 22.08
N ALA A 155 1.49 15.92 21.63
CA ALA A 155 1.82 16.94 20.65
C ALA A 155 1.01 16.75 19.35
N TYR A 156 0.91 15.50 18.88
CA TYR A 156 0.18 15.20 17.66
C TYR A 156 -1.34 15.33 17.84
N ILE A 157 -1.89 14.99 19.02
CA ILE A 157 -3.30 15.20 19.36
C ILE A 157 -3.63 16.69 19.36
N SER A 158 -2.81 17.51 20.02
CA SER A 158 -2.94 18.96 20.03
C SER A 158 -2.81 19.56 18.62
N PHE A 159 -1.89 19.06 17.80
CA PHE A 159 -1.77 19.45 16.40
C PHE A 159 -3.01 19.08 15.58
N TYR A 160 -3.57 17.90 15.82
CA TYR A 160 -4.67 17.37 15.03
C TYR A 160 -6.00 18.03 15.38
N TYR A 161 -6.36 18.05 16.67
CA TYR A 161 -7.65 18.58 17.13
C TYR A 161 -7.62 20.09 17.42
N GLY A 162 -6.45 20.66 17.67
CA GLY A 162 -6.31 22.04 18.13
C GLY A 162 -6.25 22.15 19.65
N ILE A 163 -5.97 23.35 20.11
CA ILE A 163 -5.97 23.79 21.50
C ILE A 163 -6.73 25.13 21.50
N ASP A 164 -8.00 25.07 21.87
CA ASP A 164 -8.87 26.24 21.94
C ASP A 164 -9.88 26.10 23.09
N ASP A 165 -10.54 27.21 23.40
CA ASP A 165 -11.44 27.34 24.55
C ASP A 165 -12.80 26.71 24.29
N GLU A 166 -13.31 26.91 23.08
CA GLU A 166 -14.62 26.46 22.64
C GLU A 166 -14.74 24.93 22.70
N TRP A 167 -13.64 24.23 22.42
CA TRP A 167 -13.55 22.77 22.32
C TRP A 167 -12.66 22.17 23.41
N SER A 168 -12.44 22.88 24.52
CA SER A 168 -11.61 22.43 25.65
C SER A 168 -12.06 21.08 26.22
N VAL A 169 -13.36 20.89 26.49
CA VAL A 169 -13.94 19.62 26.97
C VAL A 169 -13.63 18.48 26.00
N PHE A 170 -13.82 18.71 24.70
CA PHE A 170 -13.54 17.71 23.67
C PHE A 170 -12.05 17.36 23.60
N SER A 171 -11.17 18.36 23.68
CA SER A 171 -9.73 18.17 23.62
C SER A 171 -9.19 17.41 24.84
N ILE A 172 -9.69 17.71 26.04
CA ILE A 172 -9.38 16.99 27.27
C ILE A 172 -9.85 15.52 27.18
N GLU A 173 -11.03 15.27 26.60
CA GLU A 173 -11.51 13.89 26.37
C GLU A 173 -10.53 13.08 25.50
N LYS A 174 -9.87 13.71 24.52
CA LYS A 174 -8.85 13.03 23.71
C LYS A 174 -7.58 12.71 24.49
N LEU A 175 -7.38 13.31 25.66
CA LEU A 175 -6.28 13.02 26.57
C LEU A 175 -6.65 12.03 27.69
N ASN A 176 -7.82 11.37 27.63
CA ASN A 176 -8.32 10.45 28.67
C ASN A 176 -7.39 9.31 29.10
N GLN A 177 -6.37 8.95 28.31
CA GLN A 177 -5.38 7.93 28.69
C GLN A 177 -4.30 8.45 29.65
N TYR A 178 -4.24 9.76 29.88
CA TYR A 178 -3.28 10.41 30.76
C TYR A 178 -3.94 10.80 32.08
N GLU A 179 -3.32 10.46 33.20
CA GLU A 179 -3.88 10.67 34.55
C GLU A 179 -4.12 12.16 34.84
N ARG A 180 -3.15 13.02 34.51
CA ARG A 180 -3.20 14.48 34.73
C ARG A 180 -3.65 15.26 33.49
N LYS A 181 -4.58 14.71 32.70
CA LYS A 181 -4.99 15.26 31.40
C LYS A 181 -5.50 16.70 31.47
N GLU A 182 -6.27 17.08 32.50
CA GLU A 182 -6.79 18.44 32.67
C GLU A 182 -5.65 19.45 32.93
N GLU A 183 -4.68 19.06 33.78
CA GLU A 183 -3.50 19.88 34.08
C GLU A 183 -2.58 20.02 32.87
N ILE A 184 -2.37 18.91 32.13
CA ILE A 184 -1.60 18.91 30.89
C ILE A 184 -2.25 19.85 29.86
N PHE A 185 -3.56 19.72 29.62
CA PHE A 185 -4.26 20.57 28.65
C PHE A 185 -4.17 22.05 29.04
N THR A 186 -4.43 22.37 30.30
CA THR A 186 -4.36 23.75 30.83
C THR A 186 -2.95 24.33 30.66
N ALA A 187 -1.91 23.58 31.03
CA ALA A 187 -0.52 24.04 30.91
C ALA A 187 -0.09 24.24 29.44
N ILE A 188 -0.51 23.36 28.52
CA ILE A 188 -0.27 23.55 27.09
C ILE A 188 -0.97 24.81 26.61
N LYS A 189 -2.25 24.97 26.95
CA LYS A 189 -3.07 26.10 26.54
C LYS A 189 -2.45 27.43 26.96
N GLU A 190 -2.10 27.59 28.24
CA GLU A 190 -1.45 28.80 28.75
C GLU A 190 -0.17 29.13 27.96
N LYS A 191 0.66 28.12 27.70
CA LYS A 191 1.88 28.29 26.91
C LYS A 191 1.62 28.63 25.45
N VAL A 192 0.51 28.18 24.88
CA VAL A 192 0.10 28.52 23.51
C VAL A 192 -0.47 29.94 23.43
N GLU A 193 -1.25 30.38 24.42
CA GLU A 193 -1.85 31.73 24.47
C GLU A 193 -0.80 32.83 24.66
N ILE A 194 0.22 32.56 25.49
CA ILE A 194 1.34 33.49 25.70
C ILE A 194 2.29 33.49 24.49
N ASN A 195 2.18 32.50 23.60
CA ASN A 195 3.01 32.43 22.40
C ASN A 195 2.45 33.37 21.32
N ASP A 196 3.29 34.27 20.80
CA ASP A 196 2.93 35.11 19.65
C ASP A 196 2.66 34.31 18.36
N LYS A 197 2.87 32.99 18.38
CA LYS A 197 2.67 32.08 17.25
C LYS A 197 1.30 31.41 17.28
N LYS A 198 0.65 31.27 16.12
CA LYS A 198 -0.63 30.56 15.90
C LYS A 198 -0.45 29.04 15.90
N ILE A 199 -0.01 28.46 17.02
CA ILE A 199 0.29 27.02 17.16
C ILE A 199 -0.87 26.19 17.71
N GLY A 200 -1.90 26.81 18.30
CA GLY A 200 -3.09 26.12 18.85
C GLY A 200 -4.16 25.73 17.81
N ARG A 201 -4.02 26.12 16.54
CA ARG A 201 -5.04 25.83 15.53
C ARG A 201 -5.18 24.34 15.22
N THR A 202 -6.40 23.92 14.90
CA THR A 202 -6.73 22.56 14.45
C THR A 202 -6.25 22.28 13.01
N ASN A 203 -5.88 21.03 12.73
CA ASN A 203 -5.49 20.57 11.39
C ASN A 203 -6.27 19.33 10.93
N GLN A 204 -7.27 18.90 11.70
CA GLN A 204 -8.00 17.65 11.49
C GLN A 204 -8.55 17.52 10.08
N THR A 205 -9.23 18.53 9.55
CA THR A 205 -9.91 18.46 8.24
C THR A 205 -8.92 18.18 7.12
N SER A 206 -7.82 18.92 7.07
CA SER A 206 -6.77 18.80 6.06
C SER A 206 -6.00 17.48 6.16
N VAL A 207 -5.69 17.05 7.38
CA VAL A 207 -4.81 15.91 7.63
C VAL A 207 -5.56 14.57 7.60
N SER A 208 -6.86 14.57 7.91
CA SER A 208 -7.72 13.38 7.90
C SER A 208 -7.81 12.72 6.52
N SER A 209 -8.17 13.52 5.49
CA SER A 209 -8.36 13.01 4.13
C SER A 209 -7.05 12.48 3.55
N TYR A 210 -5.95 13.19 3.82
CA TYR A 210 -4.59 12.81 3.44
C TYR A 210 -4.23 11.40 3.95
N TYR A 211 -4.29 11.16 5.26
CA TYR A 211 -3.89 9.86 5.83
C TYR A 211 -4.87 8.73 5.53
N ARG A 212 -6.17 9.00 5.44
CA ARG A 212 -7.15 7.97 5.03
C ARG A 212 -6.86 7.49 3.61
N ASN A 213 -6.58 8.40 2.68
CA ASN A 213 -6.25 8.01 1.32
C ASN A 213 -4.90 7.28 1.26
N LEU A 214 -3.87 7.79 1.94
CA LEU A 214 -2.55 7.16 1.99
C LEU A 214 -2.61 5.73 2.54
N TYR A 215 -3.31 5.52 3.65
CA TYR A 215 -3.51 4.20 4.25
C TYR A 215 -4.25 3.25 3.32
N ASN A 216 -5.34 3.72 2.72
CA ASN A 216 -6.15 2.89 1.84
C ASN A 216 -5.40 2.51 0.55
N ALA A 217 -4.50 3.37 0.04
CA ALA A 217 -3.67 3.05 -1.13
C ALA A 217 -2.68 1.91 -0.81
N VAL A 218 -2.03 1.96 0.36
CA VAL A 218 -1.17 0.86 0.84
C VAL A 218 -1.97 -0.41 1.08
N LYS A 219 -3.13 -0.30 1.74
CA LYS A 219 -4.03 -1.43 2.02
C LYS A 219 -4.52 -2.11 0.74
N LEU A 220 -4.89 -1.35 -0.28
CA LEU A 220 -5.36 -1.86 -1.58
C LEU A 220 -4.33 -2.80 -2.21
N ILE A 221 -3.06 -2.38 -2.24
CA ILE A 221 -1.96 -3.20 -2.77
C ILE A 221 -1.64 -4.38 -1.83
N ASP A 222 -1.64 -4.14 -0.51
CA ASP A 222 -1.26 -5.17 0.46
C ASP A 222 -2.25 -6.33 0.53
N GLU A 223 -3.54 -6.07 0.40
CA GLU A 223 -4.59 -7.09 0.56
C GLU A 223 -4.82 -7.91 -0.73
N ASP A 224 -4.43 -7.39 -1.89
CA ASP A 224 -4.62 -8.11 -3.15
C ASP A 224 -3.66 -9.31 -3.25
N LYS A 225 -4.25 -10.51 -3.26
CA LYS A 225 -3.55 -11.80 -3.32
C LYS A 225 -2.96 -12.11 -4.70
N SER A 226 -3.35 -11.37 -5.72
CA SER A 226 -2.87 -11.53 -7.09
C SER A 226 -1.41 -11.09 -7.21
N PHE A 227 -1.01 -10.08 -6.44
CA PHE A 227 0.36 -9.56 -6.41
C PHE A 227 1.30 -10.42 -5.56
N THR A 228 2.51 -10.61 -6.07
CA THR A 228 3.66 -11.12 -5.33
C THR A 228 4.18 -10.08 -4.34
N LYS A 229 4.95 -10.52 -3.33
CA LYS A 229 5.60 -9.61 -2.37
C LYS A 229 6.48 -8.55 -3.06
N ARG A 230 7.19 -8.94 -4.13
CA ARG A 230 8.03 -8.02 -4.92
C ARG A 230 7.20 -6.96 -5.63
N GLU A 231 6.09 -7.34 -6.26
CA GLU A 231 5.20 -6.37 -6.92
C GLU A 231 4.59 -5.41 -5.90
N LYS A 232 4.10 -5.91 -4.75
CA LYS A 232 3.56 -5.04 -3.68
C LYS A 232 4.56 -3.99 -3.22
N LYS A 233 5.80 -4.41 -2.93
CA LYS A 233 6.89 -3.50 -2.55
C LYS A 233 7.20 -2.50 -3.66
N LYS A 234 7.14 -2.88 -4.94
CA LYS A 234 7.31 -1.98 -6.08
C LYS A 234 6.27 -0.86 -6.07
N TYR A 235 4.97 -1.17 -5.99
CA TYR A 235 3.94 -0.13 -6.00
C TYR A 235 4.02 0.78 -4.77
N ILE A 236 4.23 0.22 -3.58
CA ILE A 236 4.32 1.05 -2.37
C ILE A 236 5.60 1.91 -2.36
N LYS A 237 6.70 1.46 -3.00
CA LYS A 237 7.86 2.31 -3.25
C LYS A 237 7.53 3.48 -4.19
N ILE A 238 6.66 3.30 -5.19
CA ILE A 238 6.18 4.39 -6.06
C ILE A 238 5.39 5.42 -5.23
N LEU A 239 4.47 4.96 -4.37
CA LEU A 239 3.74 5.84 -3.45
C LEU A 239 4.70 6.62 -2.55
N ARG A 240 5.65 5.92 -1.92
CA ARG A 240 6.64 6.50 -1.01
C ARG A 240 7.45 7.61 -1.69
N ALA A 241 7.86 7.41 -2.95
CA ALA A 241 8.63 8.39 -3.71
C ALA A 241 7.88 9.72 -3.97
N GLN A 242 6.55 9.77 -3.76
CA GLN A 242 5.78 11.00 -3.86
C GLN A 242 5.86 11.88 -2.61
N LEU A 243 6.16 11.27 -1.45
CA LEU A 243 6.16 11.92 -0.14
C LEU A 243 7.41 12.79 0.03
N SER A 244 7.23 14.08 0.30
CA SER A 244 8.34 14.98 0.62
C SER A 244 8.86 14.79 2.04
N ASN A 245 10.08 15.26 2.33
CA ASN A 245 10.66 15.17 3.68
C ASN A 245 9.76 15.81 4.77
N PRO A 246 9.15 17.01 4.56
CA PRO A 246 8.17 17.54 5.51
C PRO A 246 6.93 16.64 5.69
N GLU A 247 6.43 16.01 4.63
CA GLU A 247 5.32 15.03 4.74
C GLU A 247 5.73 13.82 5.59
N LEU A 248 6.92 13.29 5.35
CA LEU A 248 7.47 12.17 6.13
C LEU A 248 7.66 12.53 7.61
N TYR A 249 8.03 13.78 7.93
CA TYR A 249 8.10 14.25 9.31
C TYR A 249 6.73 14.24 9.98
N VAL A 250 5.71 14.84 9.36
CA VAL A 250 4.35 14.87 9.93
C VAL A 250 3.80 13.45 10.02
N PHE A 251 4.05 12.62 9.01
CA PHE A 251 3.67 11.20 9.01
C PHE A 251 4.37 10.42 10.13
N PHE A 252 5.65 10.68 10.39
CA PHE A 252 6.38 10.04 11.48
C PHE A 252 5.74 10.31 12.85
N PHE A 253 5.36 11.55 13.15
CA PHE A 253 4.65 11.85 14.40
C PHE A 253 3.22 11.29 14.42
N ASN A 254 2.55 11.22 13.27
CA ASN A 254 1.27 10.50 13.15
C ASN A 254 1.43 9.03 13.54
N ILE A 255 2.46 8.34 13.02
CA ILE A 255 2.67 6.92 13.29
C ILE A 255 3.24 6.62 14.68
N LEU A 256 3.86 7.59 15.36
CA LEU A 256 4.24 7.46 16.76
C LEU A 256 3.03 7.64 17.68
N SER A 257 2.14 8.57 17.34
CA SER A 257 0.89 8.78 18.08
C SER A 257 -0.11 7.61 17.92
N ARG A 258 -1.21 7.66 18.67
CA ARG A 258 -2.31 6.70 18.58
C ARG A 258 -2.99 6.64 17.20
N PHE A 259 -2.89 7.69 16.40
CA PHE A 259 -3.42 7.69 15.03
C PHE A 259 -2.67 6.69 14.13
N GLY A 260 -1.45 6.35 14.52
CA GLY A 260 -0.56 5.39 13.89
C GLY A 260 -0.90 3.91 14.09
N THR A 261 -1.78 3.55 15.02
CA THR A 261 -1.94 2.17 15.50
C THR A 261 -2.20 1.17 14.36
N LYS A 262 -3.08 1.51 13.41
CA LYS A 262 -3.37 0.64 12.25
C LYS A 262 -2.14 0.38 11.37
N TRP A 263 -1.23 1.34 11.25
CA TRP A 263 0.01 1.19 10.50
C TRP A 263 0.97 0.23 11.20
N ARG A 264 1.06 0.33 12.52
CA ARG A 264 1.93 -0.51 13.38
C ARG A 264 1.40 -1.94 13.46
N ASP A 265 0.10 -2.13 13.68
CA ASP A 265 -0.52 -3.46 13.77
C ASP A 265 -0.37 -4.29 12.49
N LYS A 266 -0.32 -3.62 11.33
CA LYS A 266 -0.11 -4.25 10.02
C LYS A 266 1.36 -4.32 9.60
N ASP A 267 2.25 -3.81 10.44
CA ASP A 267 3.69 -3.68 10.19
C ASP A 267 4.02 -2.99 8.85
N TYR A 268 3.17 -2.08 8.38
CA TYR A 268 3.36 -1.43 7.07
C TYR A 268 4.63 -0.57 7.03
N ILE A 269 5.03 0.00 8.16
CA ILE A 269 6.21 0.86 8.26
C ILE A 269 7.48 0.08 7.91
N THR A 270 7.71 -1.05 8.57
CA THR A 270 8.87 -1.93 8.37
C THR A 270 8.77 -2.67 7.04
N LYS A 271 7.62 -3.32 6.79
CA LYS A 271 7.37 -4.17 5.61
C LYS A 271 7.64 -3.46 4.29
N TYR A 272 7.30 -2.18 4.23
CA TYR A 272 7.44 -1.36 3.02
C TYR A 272 8.50 -0.27 3.12
N GLY A 273 9.16 -0.12 4.26
CA GLY A 273 10.16 0.92 4.49
C GLY A 273 9.60 2.31 4.25
N LEU A 274 8.42 2.64 4.79
CA LEU A 274 7.72 3.89 4.46
C LEU A 274 8.51 5.15 4.87
N LEU A 275 9.43 5.03 5.83
CA LEU A 275 10.26 6.12 6.33
C LEU A 275 11.66 6.17 5.72
N THR A 276 12.02 5.31 4.76
CA THR A 276 13.40 5.23 4.24
C THR A 276 13.93 6.56 3.71
N ASN A 277 13.06 7.38 3.12
CA ASN A 277 13.43 8.67 2.51
C ASN A 277 13.51 9.83 3.51
N ILE A 278 13.32 9.59 4.82
CA ILE A 278 13.51 10.64 5.82
C ILE A 278 15.01 10.84 6.06
N PRO A 279 15.58 12.07 5.94
CA PRO A 279 17.01 12.26 6.16
C PRO A 279 17.41 11.97 7.61
N LEU A 280 18.65 11.54 7.81
CA LEU A 280 19.18 11.32 9.16
C LEU A 280 19.14 12.65 9.97
N GLY A 281 18.70 12.58 11.22
CA GLY A 281 18.57 13.76 12.10
C GLY A 281 17.41 14.70 11.77
N TYR A 282 16.60 14.42 10.74
CA TYR A 282 15.51 15.33 10.32
C TYR A 282 14.36 15.46 11.32
N THR A 283 14.25 14.49 12.24
CA THR A 283 13.26 14.37 13.32
C THR A 283 13.82 14.75 14.69
N GLU A 284 14.95 15.46 14.72
CA GLU A 284 15.55 16.02 15.94
C GLU A 284 15.78 14.91 16.99
N ASP A 285 15.19 15.03 18.18
CA ASP A 285 15.41 14.08 19.30
C ASP A 285 14.68 12.73 19.16
N TYR A 286 13.93 12.54 18.07
CA TYR A 286 13.14 11.34 17.80
C TYR A 286 13.71 10.57 16.62
N ASN A 287 14.71 9.71 16.85
CA ASN A 287 15.28 8.91 15.78
C ASN A 287 14.31 7.76 15.38
N PRO A 288 13.84 7.68 14.12
CA PRO A 288 12.95 6.62 13.67
C PRO A 288 13.48 5.20 13.89
N LYS A 289 14.81 4.99 13.90
CA LYS A 289 15.43 3.69 14.18
C LYS A 289 15.21 3.21 15.63
N ASP A 290 14.91 4.12 16.56
CA ASP A 290 14.63 3.78 17.96
C ASP A 290 13.23 3.13 18.10
N PHE A 291 12.34 3.39 17.15
CA PHE A 291 10.94 2.96 17.20
C PHE A 291 10.58 1.88 16.17
N PHE A 292 11.30 1.84 15.04
CA PHE A 292 10.99 0.95 13.92
C PHE A 292 12.26 0.35 13.31
N GLN A 293 12.16 -0.90 12.84
CA GLN A 293 13.25 -1.55 12.10
C GLN A 293 13.33 -0.99 10.67
N ILE A 294 13.98 0.16 10.50
CA ILE A 294 14.13 0.81 9.18
C ILE A 294 15.58 0.95 8.76
N LYS A 295 15.76 1.17 7.45
CA LYS A 295 17.01 1.61 6.83
C LYS A 295 16.78 2.98 6.20
N TYR A 296 17.75 3.87 6.34
CA TYR A 296 17.78 5.14 5.62
C TYR A 296 18.18 4.91 4.17
N GLU A 297 17.79 5.84 3.30
CA GLU A 297 18.26 5.86 1.91
C GLU A 297 19.80 5.98 1.84
N GLU A 298 20.40 6.73 2.77
CA GLU A 298 21.85 6.84 2.95
C GLU A 298 22.52 5.49 3.28
N ASP A 299 21.79 4.54 3.88
CA ASP A 299 22.29 3.18 4.16
C ASP A 299 22.22 2.25 2.92
N GLU A 300 21.57 2.69 1.82
CA GLU A 300 21.42 1.93 0.56
C GLU A 300 22.45 2.34 -0.52
N LEU A 301 23.21 3.41 -0.30
CA LEU A 301 24.29 3.91 -1.17
C LEU A 301 25.63 3.24 -0.85
#